data_AF-A0A415GS52-F1
#
_entry.id   AF-A0A415GS52-F1
#
_cell.length_a   1.000
_cell.length_b   1.000
_cell.length_c   1.000
_cell.angle_alpha   90.00
_cell.angle_beta   90.00
_cell.angle_gamma   90.00
#
_symmetry.space_group_name_H-M   'P 1'
#
loop_
_entity.id
_entity.type
_entity.pdbx_description
1 polymer ?
#
loop_
_entity_poly.entity_id
_entity_poly.type
_entity_poly.pdbx_seq_one_letter_code
_entity_poly.pdbx_strand_id
1 'polypeptide(L)'
;MNNITDVTTVAHGISDFGMMAVTAAFFLILSAAMMVAIFKWFKAIIEQMMQDNKESLQELAKTTNAQNDMLQDISEGLRTETLLRIRNLTGFAFDLSIEQVCRLIKRVRQENHIIDHEATAAKIRKSLMVIHNDRNSRFDPFTYRGKPISDYCVIEWVEDVAKVVEGEIYNADGANNARAYTNVKLAYDNIKTDFYQRLNS
;
A
#
# COMPACT_ATOMS: atom_id res chain seq x y z
N MET A 1 71.28 74.05 -22.64
CA MET A 1 70.13 73.69 -21.78
C MET A 1 69.16 72.71 -22.44
N ASN A 2 69.03 72.64 -23.78
CA ASN A 2 68.08 71.72 -24.45
C ASN A 2 68.46 70.22 -24.42
N ASN A 3 69.75 69.86 -24.37
CA ASN A 3 70.17 68.45 -24.43
C ASN A 3 69.98 67.68 -23.10
N ILE A 4 69.91 68.38 -21.96
CA ILE A 4 69.77 67.75 -20.64
C ILE A 4 68.31 67.32 -20.42
N THR A 5 67.35 68.11 -20.93
CA THR A 5 65.91 67.79 -20.94
C THR A 5 65.57 66.62 -21.87
N ASP A 6 66.24 66.47 -23.01
CA ASP A 6 66.01 65.36 -23.94
C ASP A 6 66.49 64.01 -23.39
N VAL A 7 67.70 63.98 -22.80
CA VAL A 7 68.28 62.77 -22.20
C VAL A 7 67.50 62.32 -20.96
N THR A 8 66.98 63.25 -20.15
CA THR A 8 66.13 62.90 -19.01
C THR A 8 64.76 62.38 -19.43
N THR A 9 64.18 62.87 -20.54
CA THR A 9 62.89 62.39 -21.06
C THR A 9 63.03 60.99 -21.68
N VAL A 10 64.13 60.73 -22.41
CA VAL A 10 64.44 59.40 -22.96
C VAL A 10 64.78 58.40 -21.85
N ALA A 11 65.51 58.81 -20.82
CA ALA A 11 65.81 57.98 -19.66
C ALA A 11 64.54 57.64 -18.85
N HIS A 12 63.62 58.60 -18.67
CA HIS A 12 62.30 58.34 -18.07
C HIS A 12 61.44 57.40 -18.92
N GLY A 13 61.44 57.56 -20.25
CA GLY A 13 60.72 56.65 -21.15
C GLY A 13 61.22 55.20 -21.06
N ILE A 14 62.54 54.98 -21.07
CA ILE A 14 63.12 53.63 -20.97
C ILE A 14 62.89 53.04 -19.57
N SER A 15 63.00 53.85 -18.51
CA SER A 15 62.72 53.45 -17.12
C SER A 15 61.26 53.04 -16.94
N ASP A 16 60.30 53.89 -17.35
CA ASP A 16 58.90 53.71 -17.01
C ASP A 16 58.20 52.70 -17.93
N PHE A 17 58.47 52.73 -19.24
CA PHE A 17 57.96 51.71 -20.17
C PHE A 17 58.68 50.36 -19.97
N GLY A 18 59.98 50.38 -19.64
CA GLY A 18 60.73 49.17 -19.30
C GLY A 18 60.24 48.52 -18.00
N MET A 19 60.03 49.29 -16.93
CA MET A 19 59.43 48.80 -15.69
C MET A 19 57.98 48.30 -15.89
N MET A 20 57.17 49.00 -16.69
CA MET A 20 55.81 48.56 -17.01
C MET A 20 55.81 47.23 -17.76
N ALA A 21 56.71 47.03 -18.72
CA ALA A 21 56.83 45.76 -19.44
C ALA A 21 57.30 44.60 -18.54
N VAL A 22 58.26 44.84 -17.65
CA VAL A 22 58.77 43.82 -16.71
C VAL A 22 57.70 43.44 -15.68
N THR A 23 56.99 44.42 -15.12
CA THR A 23 55.89 44.18 -14.17
C THR A 23 54.71 43.46 -14.83
N ALA A 24 54.36 43.81 -16.07
CA ALA A 24 53.35 43.09 -16.84
C ALA A 24 53.75 41.64 -17.13
N ALA A 25 55.01 41.38 -17.49
CA ALA A 25 55.52 40.02 -17.71
C ALA A 25 55.47 39.18 -16.42
N PHE A 26 55.86 39.75 -15.27
CA PHE A 26 55.74 39.08 -13.98
C PHE A 26 54.28 38.77 -13.63
N PHE A 27 53.38 39.73 -13.88
CA PHE A 27 51.95 39.56 -13.63
C PHE A 27 51.34 38.44 -14.49
N LEU A 28 51.74 38.33 -15.75
CA LEU A 28 51.29 37.24 -16.65
C LEU A 28 51.78 35.86 -16.18
N ILE A 29 53.04 35.75 -15.76
CA ILE A 29 53.59 34.49 -15.22
C ILE A 29 52.88 34.11 -13.91
N LEU A 30 52.68 35.08 -13.01
CA LEU A 30 51.99 34.87 -11.74
C LEU A 30 50.53 34.45 -11.97
N SER A 31 49.84 35.11 -12.92
CA SER A 31 48.46 34.78 -13.29
C SER A 31 48.35 33.38 -13.91
N ALA A 32 49.29 33.01 -14.78
CA ALA A 32 49.35 31.66 -15.35
C ALA A 32 49.60 30.60 -14.28
N ALA A 33 50.53 30.85 -13.34
CA ALA A 33 50.80 29.94 -12.22
C ALA A 33 49.57 29.79 -11.30
N MET A 34 48.88 30.90 -11.00
CA MET A 34 47.65 30.89 -10.20
C MET A 34 46.52 30.12 -10.90
N MET A 35 46.38 30.27 -12.22
CA MET A 35 45.39 29.54 -13.00
C MET A 35 45.63 28.03 -12.95
N VAL A 36 46.88 27.59 -13.09
CA VAL A 36 47.26 26.16 -12.96
C VAL A 36 46.97 25.64 -11.55
N ALA A 37 47.25 26.43 -10.51
CA ALA A 37 46.97 26.05 -9.12
C ALA A 37 45.47 25.89 -8.85
N ILE A 38 44.64 26.83 -9.32
CA ILE A 38 43.18 26.78 -9.19
C ILE A 38 42.61 25.56 -9.92
N PHE A 39 43.07 25.27 -11.15
CA PHE A 39 42.61 24.09 -11.89
C PHE A 39 42.96 22.77 -11.19
N LYS A 40 44.16 22.66 -10.63
CA LYS A 40 44.56 21.47 -9.86
C LYS A 40 43.69 21.29 -8.61
N TRP A 41 43.42 22.38 -7.89
CA TRP A 41 42.57 22.36 -6.71
C TRP A 41 41.11 22.01 -7.05
N PHE A 42 40.58 22.62 -8.10
CA PHE A 42 39.22 22.35 -8.57
C PHE A 42 39.05 20.89 -9.02
N LYS A 43 40.03 20.35 -9.75
CA LYS A 43 40.04 18.94 -10.14
C LYS A 43 40.01 18.01 -8.91
N ALA A 44 40.85 18.29 -7.91
CA ALA A 44 40.89 17.50 -6.68
C ALA A 44 39.55 17.52 -5.93
N ILE A 45 38.86 18.67 -5.89
CA ILE A 45 37.52 18.77 -5.27
C ILE A 45 36.48 17.95 -6.04
N ILE A 46 36.48 18.00 -7.37
CA ILE A 46 35.54 17.21 -8.17
C ILE A 46 35.79 15.72 -7.98
N GLU A 47 37.07 15.29 -7.99
CA GLU A 47 37.42 13.88 -7.75
C GLU A 47 36.95 13.41 -6.37
N GLN A 48 37.16 14.23 -5.33
CA GLN A 48 36.66 13.93 -3.98
C GLN A 48 35.12 13.85 -3.95
N MET A 49 34.42 14.84 -4.51
CA MET A 49 32.96 14.86 -4.53
C MET A 49 32.37 13.68 -5.33
N MET A 50 33.00 13.30 -6.45
CA MET A 50 32.60 12.12 -7.21
C MET A 50 32.80 10.82 -6.43
N GLN A 51 33.91 10.72 -5.69
CA GLN A 51 34.20 9.58 -4.83
C GLN A 51 33.15 9.47 -3.70
N ASP A 52 32.90 10.57 -2.98
CA ASP A 52 31.94 10.62 -1.88
C ASP A 52 30.51 10.30 -2.36
N ASN A 53 30.12 10.80 -3.54
CA ASN A 53 28.83 10.47 -4.16
C ASN A 53 28.73 9.00 -4.54
N LYS A 54 29.79 8.42 -5.10
CA LYS A 54 29.82 7.00 -5.46
C LYS A 54 29.67 6.11 -4.23
N GLU A 55 30.37 6.45 -3.15
CA GLU A 55 30.28 5.73 -1.87
C GLU A 55 28.88 5.86 -1.27
N SER A 56 28.30 7.07 -1.26
CA SER A 56 26.94 7.32 -0.76
C SER A 56 25.88 6.54 -1.57
N LEU A 57 26.02 6.49 -2.90
CA LEU A 57 25.11 5.71 -3.75
C LEU A 57 25.26 4.19 -3.55
N GLN A 58 26.49 3.71 -3.33
CA GLN A 58 26.73 2.30 -3.02
C GLN A 58 26.16 1.93 -1.66
N GLU A 59 26.32 2.80 -0.66
CA GLU A 59 25.71 2.61 0.65
C GLU A 59 24.20 2.59 0.52
N LEU A 60 23.59 3.59 -0.12
CA LEU A 60 22.15 3.63 -0.35
C LEU A 60 21.64 2.36 -1.05
N ALA A 61 22.30 1.91 -2.11
CA ALA A 61 21.94 0.68 -2.80
C ALA A 61 22.00 -0.54 -1.87
N LYS A 62 23.01 -0.62 -1.01
CA LYS A 62 23.15 -1.69 -0.01
C LYS A 62 22.04 -1.63 1.04
N THR A 63 21.73 -0.44 1.58
CA THR A 63 20.65 -0.27 2.56
C THR A 63 19.29 -0.56 1.94
N THR A 64 19.05 -0.15 0.69
CA THR A 64 17.80 -0.45 -0.03
C THR A 64 17.65 -1.96 -0.27
N ASN A 65 18.70 -2.66 -0.68
CA ASN A 65 18.63 -4.11 -0.84
C ASN A 65 18.34 -4.82 0.50
N ALA A 66 19.04 -4.44 1.57
CA ALA A 66 18.80 -4.99 2.90
C ALA A 66 17.39 -4.68 3.42
N GLN A 67 16.86 -3.48 3.13
CA GLN A 67 15.46 -3.14 3.42
C GLN A 67 14.49 -4.01 2.62
N ASN A 68 14.79 -4.30 1.36
CA ASN A 68 13.95 -5.13 0.52
C ASN A 68 13.92 -6.59 1.02
N ASP A 69 15.06 -7.14 1.42
CA ASP A 69 15.16 -8.48 2.01
C ASP A 69 14.36 -8.57 3.33
N MET A 70 14.51 -7.56 4.21
CA MET A 70 13.73 -7.48 5.45
C MET A 70 12.23 -7.33 5.18
N LEU A 71 11.84 -6.50 4.21
CA LEU A 71 10.44 -6.37 3.79
C LEU A 71 9.89 -7.66 3.22
N GLN A 72 10.70 -8.44 2.50
CA GLN A 72 10.31 -9.73 1.98
C GLN A 72 10.05 -10.73 3.11
N ASP A 73 10.97 -10.87 4.07
CA ASP A 73 10.81 -11.74 5.25
C ASP A 73 9.57 -11.36 6.07
N ILE A 74 9.38 -10.06 6.33
CA ILE A 74 8.19 -9.51 6.97
C ILE A 74 6.93 -9.83 6.15
N SER A 75 6.98 -9.69 4.83
CA SER A 75 5.84 -9.96 3.94
C SER A 75 5.46 -11.44 3.96
N GLU A 76 6.43 -12.34 3.91
CA GLU A 76 6.21 -13.79 3.92
C GLU A 76 5.59 -14.26 5.25
N GLY A 77 6.09 -13.77 6.39
CA GLY A 77 5.55 -14.06 7.72
C GLY A 77 4.18 -13.44 7.96
N LEU A 78 4.05 -12.12 7.77
CA LEU A 78 2.82 -11.38 8.07
C LEU A 78 1.67 -11.75 7.14
N ARG A 79 1.93 -12.07 5.87
CA ARG A 79 0.87 -12.43 4.92
C ARG A 79 0.17 -13.72 5.33
N THR A 80 0.95 -14.73 5.73
CA THR A 80 0.42 -16.03 6.15
C THR A 80 -0.36 -15.90 7.45
N GLU A 81 0.19 -15.19 8.44
CA GLU A 81 -0.48 -14.96 9.71
C GLU A 81 -1.77 -14.14 9.54
N THR A 82 -1.74 -13.10 8.72
CA THR A 82 -2.91 -12.27 8.41
C THR A 82 -4.01 -13.10 7.76
N LEU A 83 -3.66 -13.97 6.80
CA LEU A 83 -4.64 -14.85 6.15
C LEU A 83 -5.28 -15.84 7.14
N LEU A 84 -4.48 -16.42 8.05
CA LEU A 84 -4.98 -17.31 9.09
C LEU A 84 -5.92 -16.59 10.07
N ARG A 85 -5.55 -15.37 10.50
CA ARG A 85 -6.40 -14.53 11.36
C ARG A 85 -7.73 -14.21 10.68
N ILE A 86 -7.71 -13.85 9.40
CA ILE A 86 -8.90 -13.60 8.58
C ILE A 86 -9.77 -14.85 8.50
N ARG A 87 -9.19 -16.02 8.21
CA ARG A 87 -9.94 -17.29 8.14
C ARG A 87 -10.61 -17.64 9.47
N ASN A 88 -9.91 -17.45 10.59
CA ASN A 88 -10.49 -17.69 11.91
C ASN A 88 -11.65 -16.73 12.22
N LEU A 89 -11.44 -15.42 12.02
CA LEU A 89 -12.45 -14.40 12.27
C LEU A 89 -13.71 -14.60 11.42
N THR A 90 -13.51 -14.79 10.12
CA THR A 90 -14.61 -14.98 9.17
C THR A 90 -15.32 -16.31 9.42
N GLY A 91 -14.58 -17.37 9.76
CA GLY A 91 -15.13 -18.65 10.21
C GLY A 91 -16.14 -18.49 11.35
N PHE A 92 -15.74 -17.83 12.44
CA PHE A 92 -16.64 -17.58 13.58
C PHE A 92 -17.87 -16.74 13.21
N ALA A 93 -17.70 -15.73 12.37
CA ALA A 93 -18.81 -14.87 11.96
C ALA A 93 -19.82 -15.59 11.06
N PHE A 94 -19.35 -16.48 10.17
CA PHE A 94 -20.23 -17.32 9.37
C PHE A 94 -20.92 -18.38 10.22
N ASP A 95 -20.24 -19.01 11.17
CA ASP A 95 -20.87 -19.98 12.08
C ASP A 95 -21.97 -19.34 12.93
N LEU A 96 -21.75 -18.11 13.40
CA LEU A 96 -22.78 -17.31 14.05
C LEU A 96 -23.96 -17.01 13.11
N SER A 97 -23.67 -16.69 11.84
CA SER A 97 -24.71 -16.42 10.84
C SER A 97 -25.59 -17.66 10.59
N ILE A 98 -25.00 -18.86 10.52
CA ILE A 98 -25.73 -20.13 10.39
C ILE A 98 -26.71 -20.29 11.55
N GLU A 99 -26.26 -20.06 12.79
CA GLU A 99 -27.12 -20.15 13.98
C GLU A 99 -28.23 -19.10 13.99
N GLN A 100 -27.94 -17.86 13.58
CA GLN A 100 -28.94 -16.79 13.48
C GLN A 100 -30.01 -17.13 12.44
N VAL A 101 -29.63 -17.68 11.29
CA VAL A 101 -30.57 -18.11 10.24
C VAL A 101 -31.41 -19.31 10.70
N CYS A 102 -30.81 -20.29 11.38
CA CYS A 102 -31.57 -21.41 11.96
C CYS A 102 -32.61 -20.93 12.99
N ARG A 103 -32.27 -19.92 13.80
CA ARG A 103 -33.22 -19.28 14.73
C ARG A 103 -34.29 -18.48 14.00
N LEU A 104 -33.96 -17.82 12.89
CA LEU A 104 -34.91 -17.13 12.04
C LEU A 104 -35.97 -18.10 11.50
N ILE A 105 -35.55 -19.26 10.97
CA ILE A 105 -36.47 -20.31 10.50
C ILE A 105 -37.44 -20.74 11.61
N LYS A 106 -36.93 -21.00 12.82
CA LYS A 106 -37.76 -21.37 13.98
C LYS A 106 -38.77 -20.28 14.33
N ARG A 107 -38.34 -19.02 14.33
CA ARG A 107 -39.21 -17.87 14.63
C ARG A 107 -40.31 -17.71 13.59
N VAL A 108 -39.95 -17.75 12.31
CA VAL A 108 -40.94 -17.62 11.21
C VAL A 108 -41.95 -18.77 11.27
N ARG A 109 -41.53 -20.00 11.56
CA ARG A 109 -42.42 -21.15 11.77
C ARG A 109 -43.41 -20.99 12.94
N GLN A 110 -43.06 -20.19 13.94
CA GLN A 110 -43.92 -19.93 15.12
C GLN A 110 -44.88 -18.75 14.90
N GLU A 111 -44.64 -17.91 13.89
CA GLU A 111 -45.48 -16.75 13.61
C GLU A 111 -46.76 -17.18 12.87
N ASN A 112 -47.92 -16.71 13.33
CA ASN A 112 -49.27 -17.09 12.83
C ASN A 112 -49.59 -16.67 11.39
N HIS A 113 -48.64 -16.09 10.61
CA HIS A 113 -48.90 -15.47 9.30
C HIS A 113 -48.16 -16.11 8.12
N ILE A 114 -47.64 -17.34 8.28
CA ILE A 114 -46.95 -18.08 7.21
C ILE A 114 -47.81 -18.31 5.96
N ILE A 115 -49.14 -18.20 6.09
CA ILE A 115 -50.13 -18.32 5.00
C ILE A 115 -49.90 -17.26 3.91
N ASP A 116 -49.45 -16.06 4.28
CA ASP A 116 -49.07 -15.02 3.31
C ASP A 116 -47.60 -15.24 2.88
N HIS A 117 -47.43 -15.97 1.79
CA HIS A 117 -46.13 -16.31 1.24
C HIS A 117 -45.33 -15.07 0.82
N GLU A 118 -45.97 -14.06 0.24
CA GLU A 118 -45.29 -12.87 -0.28
C GLU A 118 -44.78 -11.98 0.86
N ALA A 119 -45.65 -11.70 1.85
CA ALA A 119 -45.25 -10.91 3.01
C ALA A 119 -44.19 -11.62 3.85
N THR A 120 -44.30 -12.95 3.99
CA THR A 120 -43.31 -13.77 4.71
C THR A 120 -41.97 -13.76 4.01
N ALA A 121 -41.95 -13.92 2.68
CA ALA A 121 -40.74 -13.86 1.86
C ALA A 121 -40.02 -12.50 1.97
N ALA A 122 -40.77 -11.39 1.89
CA ALA A 122 -40.22 -10.05 2.07
C ALA A 122 -39.59 -9.86 3.47
N LYS A 123 -40.25 -10.38 4.52
CA LYS A 123 -39.75 -10.32 5.90
C LYS A 123 -38.49 -11.18 6.10
N ILE A 124 -38.42 -12.35 5.47
CA ILE A 124 -37.23 -13.22 5.47
C ILE A 124 -36.05 -12.48 4.86
N ARG A 125 -36.19 -11.92 3.65
CA ARG A 125 -35.13 -11.16 2.98
C ARG A 125 -34.66 -9.98 3.82
N LYS A 126 -35.57 -9.20 4.42
CA LYS A 126 -35.22 -8.11 5.33
C LYS A 126 -34.43 -8.59 6.54
N SER A 127 -34.81 -9.72 7.13
CA SER A 127 -34.11 -10.30 8.29
C SER A 127 -32.72 -10.85 7.92
N LEU A 128 -32.60 -11.49 6.75
CA LEU A 128 -31.32 -11.98 6.23
C LEU A 128 -30.39 -10.82 5.86
N MET A 129 -30.93 -9.72 5.33
CA MET A 129 -30.18 -8.50 5.07
C MET A 129 -29.57 -7.92 6.36
N VAL A 130 -30.33 -7.93 7.46
CA VAL A 130 -29.81 -7.48 8.77
C VAL A 130 -28.68 -8.39 9.25
N ILE A 131 -28.82 -9.71 9.11
CA ILE A 131 -27.75 -10.67 9.46
C ILE A 131 -26.50 -10.44 8.59
N HIS A 132 -26.70 -10.20 7.29
CA HIS A 132 -25.62 -9.89 6.36
C HIS A 132 -24.89 -8.60 6.77
N ASN A 133 -25.62 -7.53 7.07
CA ASN A 133 -25.04 -6.24 7.47
C ASN A 133 -24.36 -6.30 8.85
N ASP A 134 -24.90 -7.05 9.82
CA ASP A 134 -24.24 -7.28 11.11
C ASP A 134 -22.91 -8.03 10.93
N ARG A 135 -22.86 -8.98 10.00
CA ARG A 135 -21.61 -9.65 9.66
C ARG A 135 -20.62 -8.68 9.02
N ASN A 136 -21.05 -7.85 8.07
CA ASN A 136 -20.17 -6.89 7.40
C ASN A 136 -19.63 -5.85 8.39
N SER A 137 -20.42 -5.37 9.34
CA SER A 137 -19.94 -4.43 10.36
C SER A 137 -18.85 -5.01 11.26
N ARG A 138 -18.87 -6.33 11.50
CA ARG A 138 -17.78 -7.05 12.20
C ARG A 138 -16.52 -7.19 11.35
N PHE A 139 -16.66 -7.11 10.02
CA PHE A 139 -15.58 -7.25 9.05
C PHE A 139 -14.93 -5.90 8.71
N ASP A 140 -15.66 -4.78 8.78
CA ASP A 140 -15.19 -3.43 8.47
C ASP A 140 -13.89 -3.01 9.18
N PRO A 141 -13.64 -3.34 10.47
CA PRO A 141 -12.41 -2.97 11.15
C PRO A 141 -11.15 -3.67 10.64
N PHE A 142 -11.33 -4.74 9.85
CA PHE A 142 -10.23 -5.57 9.37
C PHE A 142 -10.02 -5.31 7.88
N THR A 143 -8.76 -5.14 7.48
CA THR A 143 -8.40 -4.90 6.09
C THR A 143 -7.52 -6.01 5.55
N TYR A 144 -7.69 -6.31 4.26
CA TYR A 144 -6.87 -7.24 3.52
C TYR A 144 -6.62 -6.68 2.12
N ARG A 145 -5.36 -6.65 1.69
CA ARG A 145 -4.92 -6.06 0.42
C ARG A 145 -5.42 -4.61 0.20
N GLY A 146 -5.49 -3.82 1.27
CA GLY A 146 -5.90 -2.41 1.23
C GLY A 146 -7.41 -2.18 1.15
N LYS A 147 -8.24 -3.23 1.26
CA LYS A 147 -9.71 -3.14 1.29
C LYS A 147 -10.27 -3.72 2.59
N PRO A 148 -11.39 -3.19 3.13
CA PRO A 148 -12.15 -3.83 4.20
C PRO A 148 -12.52 -5.28 3.85
N ILE A 149 -12.61 -6.17 4.84
CA ILE A 149 -13.03 -7.56 4.59
C ILE A 149 -14.48 -7.63 4.08
N SER A 150 -15.32 -6.67 4.45
CA SER A 150 -16.71 -6.55 3.98
C SER A 150 -16.81 -6.33 2.47
N ASP A 151 -15.81 -5.73 1.81
CA ASP A 151 -15.80 -5.54 0.35
C ASP A 151 -15.80 -6.89 -0.42
N TYR A 152 -15.35 -7.96 0.22
CA TYR A 152 -15.36 -9.30 -0.36
C TYR A 152 -16.71 -10.02 -0.14
N CYS A 153 -17.66 -9.39 0.56
CA CYS A 153 -19.00 -9.92 0.81
C CYS A 153 -20.00 -9.38 -0.20
N VAL A 154 -20.74 -10.27 -0.87
CA VAL A 154 -21.67 -9.87 -1.92
C VAL A 154 -23.13 -10.03 -1.50
N ILE A 155 -23.99 -9.14 -2.02
CA ILE A 155 -25.38 -9.01 -1.60
C ILE A 155 -26.24 -10.20 -2.05
N GLU A 156 -25.84 -10.85 -3.14
CA GLU A 156 -26.48 -12.00 -3.76
C GLU A 156 -26.60 -13.20 -2.80
N TRP A 157 -25.66 -13.33 -1.86
CA TRP A 157 -25.71 -14.34 -0.82
C TRP A 157 -26.97 -14.25 0.05
N VAL A 158 -27.56 -13.06 0.19
CA VAL A 158 -28.82 -12.88 0.91
C VAL A 158 -29.94 -13.65 0.21
N GLU A 159 -29.97 -13.60 -1.13
CA GLU A 159 -30.98 -14.28 -1.93
C GLU A 159 -30.76 -15.79 -1.96
N ASP A 160 -29.50 -16.24 -2.02
CA ASP A 160 -29.17 -17.66 -1.96
C ASP A 160 -29.61 -18.29 -0.64
N VAL A 161 -29.40 -17.61 0.48
CA VAL A 161 -29.89 -18.05 1.79
C VAL A 161 -31.41 -17.94 1.87
N ALA A 162 -32.03 -16.92 1.28
CA ALA A 162 -33.49 -16.76 1.27
C ALA A 162 -34.19 -17.97 0.63
N LYS A 163 -33.71 -18.44 -0.52
CA LYS A 163 -34.24 -19.63 -1.20
C LYS A 163 -34.22 -20.87 -0.30
N VAL A 164 -33.13 -21.06 0.46
CA VAL A 164 -33.00 -22.18 1.40
C VAL A 164 -33.95 -22.03 2.57
N VAL A 165 -34.09 -20.82 3.12
CA VAL A 165 -35.01 -20.55 4.24
C VAL A 165 -36.46 -20.74 3.83
N GLU A 166 -36.87 -20.20 2.67
CA GLU A 166 -38.22 -20.37 2.11
C GLU A 166 -38.51 -21.86 1.83
N GLY A 167 -37.56 -22.58 1.23
CA GLY A 167 -37.67 -24.02 0.98
C GLY A 167 -37.79 -24.86 2.27
N GLU A 168 -37.22 -24.41 3.38
CA GLU A 168 -37.37 -25.05 4.69
C GLU A 168 -38.67 -24.70 5.40
N ILE A 169 -39.19 -23.48 5.21
CA ILE A 169 -40.45 -23.04 5.82
C ILE A 169 -41.63 -23.76 5.16
N TYR A 170 -41.61 -23.88 3.83
CA TYR A 170 -42.70 -24.43 3.03
C TYR A 170 -42.48 -25.89 2.59
N ASN A 171 -41.57 -26.60 3.26
CA ASN A 171 -41.25 -27.98 2.91
C ASN A 171 -42.45 -28.92 3.15
N ALA A 172 -42.77 -29.77 2.17
CA ALA A 172 -43.90 -30.71 2.25
C ALA A 172 -43.78 -31.73 3.39
N ASP A 173 -42.57 -32.12 3.79
CA ASP A 173 -42.33 -33.08 4.89
C ASP A 173 -42.51 -32.44 6.28
N GLY A 174 -42.85 -31.15 6.35
CA GLY A 174 -43.03 -30.41 7.60
C GLY A 174 -41.73 -29.97 8.27
N ALA A 175 -41.84 -29.55 9.53
CA ALA A 175 -40.74 -28.93 10.25
C ALA A 175 -39.68 -29.95 10.70
N ASN A 176 -38.46 -29.81 10.18
CA ASN A 176 -37.30 -30.59 10.60
C ASN A 176 -36.12 -29.66 10.87
N ASN A 177 -35.69 -29.57 12.13
CA ASN A 177 -34.59 -28.69 12.54
C ASN A 177 -33.21 -29.20 12.12
N ALA A 178 -33.02 -30.52 12.09
CA ALA A 178 -31.74 -31.11 11.67
C ALA A 178 -31.53 -30.90 10.17
N ARG A 179 -32.57 -31.12 9.35
CA ARG A 179 -32.54 -30.82 7.91
C ARG A 179 -32.30 -29.34 7.65
N ALA A 180 -33.03 -28.46 8.34
CA ALA A 180 -32.86 -27.02 8.20
C ALA A 180 -31.43 -26.58 8.51
N TYR A 181 -30.82 -27.11 9.58
CA TYR A 181 -29.42 -26.85 9.89
C TYR A 181 -28.48 -27.31 8.78
N THR A 182 -28.62 -28.55 8.28
CA THR A 182 -27.78 -29.07 7.20
C THR A 182 -27.89 -28.23 5.93
N ASN A 183 -29.10 -27.83 5.54
CA ASN A 183 -29.33 -27.05 4.32
C ASN A 183 -28.78 -25.62 4.45
N VAL A 184 -29.00 -24.97 5.59
CA VAL A 184 -28.42 -23.65 5.88
C VAL A 184 -26.90 -23.73 5.92
N LYS A 185 -26.34 -24.74 6.59
CA LYS A 185 -24.89 -24.94 6.65
C LYS A 185 -24.28 -25.12 5.26
N LEU A 186 -24.90 -25.93 4.40
CA LEU A 186 -24.45 -26.13 3.02
C LEU A 186 -24.46 -24.82 2.21
N ALA A 187 -25.49 -23.99 2.37
CA ALA A 187 -25.54 -22.68 1.75
C ALA A 187 -24.38 -21.78 2.21
N TYR A 188 -24.10 -21.75 3.52
CA TYR A 188 -22.99 -20.98 4.06
C TYR A 188 -21.60 -21.55 3.73
N ASP A 189 -21.46 -22.86 3.54
CA ASP A 189 -20.20 -23.48 3.10
C ASP A 189 -19.88 -23.09 1.64
N ASN A 190 -20.90 -22.97 0.79
CA ASN A 190 -20.75 -22.40 -0.56
C ASN A 190 -20.36 -20.92 -0.51
N ILE A 191 -21.01 -20.12 0.35
CA ILE A 191 -20.67 -18.71 0.57
C ILE A 191 -19.23 -18.55 1.08
N LYS A 192 -18.80 -19.39 2.04
CA LYS A 192 -17.41 -19.40 2.54
C LYS A 192 -16.43 -19.68 1.40
N THR A 193 -16.76 -20.62 0.52
CA THR A 193 -15.92 -20.96 -0.64
C THR A 193 -15.80 -19.78 -1.60
N ASP A 194 -16.92 -19.14 -1.96
CA ASP A 194 -16.93 -17.94 -2.82
C ASP A 194 -16.15 -16.78 -2.17
N PHE A 195 -16.37 -16.53 -0.88
CA PHE A 195 -15.63 -15.54 -0.10
C PHE A 195 -14.11 -15.75 -0.15
N TYR A 196 -13.64 -16.99 0.04
CA TYR A 196 -12.22 -17.29 -0.02
C TYR A 196 -11.65 -17.21 -1.45
N GLN A 197 -12.45 -17.49 -2.48
CA GLN A 197 -12.03 -17.27 -3.87
C GLN A 197 -11.85 -15.77 -4.13
N ARG A 198 -12.79 -14.93 -3.68
CA ARG A 198 -12.70 -13.46 -3.79
C ARG A 198 -11.53 -12.86 -3.03
N LEU A 199 -11.20 -13.39 -1.85
CA LEU A 199 -10.02 -12.96 -1.09
C LEU A 199 -8.70 -13.24 -1.82
N ASN A 200 -8.62 -14.35 -2.55
CA ASN A 200 -7.39 -14.73 -3.24
C ASN A 200 -7.26 -14.12 -4.64
N SER A 201 -8.37 -13.66 -5.23
CA SER A 201 -8.42 -12.92 -6.50
C SER A 201 -7.68 -11.59 -6.41
#